data_AF-X1HQP6-F1
#
_entry.id   AF-X1HQP6-F1
#
_cell.length_a   1.000
_cell.length_b   1.000
_cell.length_c   1.000
_cell.angle_alpha   90.00
_cell.angle_beta   90.00
_cell.angle_gamma   90.00
#
_symmetry.space_group_name_H-M   'P 1'
#
loop_
_entity.id
_entity.type
_entity.pdbx_description
1 polymer ?
#
loop_
_entity_poly.entity_id
_entity_poly.type
_entity_poly.pdbx_seq_one_letter_code
_entity_poly.pdbx_strand_id
1 'polypeptide(L)'
;LPELVISIKHIAESKFVLTVQDNGPGIIKQQIPNIFARLLYGSKFHSLKMSRGQQGIGISAAGMYGLLTTGEPVQIISRTSPKKNAHHYHVQIDTTKNKPEVVLDEQCDFELSTGTSVTITLEGRYQKGRKSVDEYIAQTAMANPHAAILYYAPDGNSYEYPRQTEELPIPPKEVKPHPYGVELGLLYKMARDSSAKQLSALRQIWYQYLHDGRGTKGGGRESYAGCQSR
;
A
#
# COMPACT_ATOMS: atom_id res chain seq x y z
N LEU A 1 15.10 6.21 -3.25
CA LEU A 1 14.49 5.14 -4.07
C LEU A 1 14.10 3.98 -3.15
N PRO A 2 13.07 3.19 -3.47
CA PRO A 2 12.60 2.12 -2.60
C PRO A 2 13.64 1.02 -2.43
N GLU A 3 13.87 0.61 -1.18
CA GLU A 3 14.70 -0.52 -0.81
C GLU A 3 13.90 -1.39 0.15
N LEU A 4 13.81 -2.68 -0.17
CA LEU A 4 13.02 -3.65 0.55
C LEU A 4 13.91 -4.81 1.00
N VAL A 5 13.79 -5.19 2.26
CA VAL A 5 14.38 -6.41 2.81
C VAL A 5 13.26 -7.34 3.22
N ILE A 6 13.22 -8.53 2.63
CA ILE A 6 12.22 -9.56 2.88
C ILE A 6 12.95 -10.77 3.46
N SER A 7 12.52 -11.25 4.63
CA SER A 7 13.10 -12.44 5.26
C SER A 7 11.99 -13.38 5.68
N ILE A 8 12.15 -14.66 5.34
CA ILE A 8 11.28 -15.73 5.81
C ILE A 8 12.15 -16.72 6.57
N LYS A 9 11.93 -16.84 7.87
CA LYS A 9 12.65 -17.79 8.73
C LYS A 9 11.75 -18.95 9.08
N HIS A 10 12.25 -20.18 8.93
CA HIS A 10 11.59 -21.38 9.40
C HIS A 10 11.93 -21.60 10.88
N ILE A 11 10.92 -21.68 11.75
CA ILE A 11 11.11 -21.85 13.21
C ILE A 11 10.77 -23.27 13.65
N ALA A 12 9.64 -23.81 13.17
CA ALA A 12 9.16 -25.14 13.50
C ALA A 12 8.39 -25.71 12.31
N GLU A 13 7.99 -26.98 12.37
CA GLU A 13 7.47 -27.77 11.25
C GLU A 13 6.58 -26.99 10.27
N SER A 14 5.52 -26.35 10.75
CA SER A 14 4.62 -25.50 9.97
C SER A 14 4.73 -23.99 10.24
N LYS A 15 5.64 -23.54 11.12
CA LYS A 15 5.72 -22.15 11.59
C LYS A 15 6.84 -21.37 10.93
N PHE A 16 6.49 -20.21 10.39
CA PHE A 16 7.39 -19.28 9.73
C PHE A 16 7.26 -17.89 10.31
N VAL A 17 8.37 -17.16 10.33
CA VAL A 17 8.40 -15.73 10.63
C VAL A 17 8.73 -14.97 9.35
N LEU A 18 7.75 -14.23 8.85
CA LEU A 18 7.89 -13.33 7.72
C LEU A 18 8.20 -11.93 8.25
N THR A 19 9.31 -11.35 7.83
CA THR A 19 9.68 -9.96 8.10
C THR A 19 9.82 -9.21 6.78
N VAL A 20 9.16 -8.06 6.67
CA VAL A 20 9.28 -7.14 5.54
C VAL A 20 9.68 -5.78 6.06
N GLN A 21 10.81 -5.26 5.60
CA GLN A 21 11.35 -3.97 5.97
C GLN A 21 11.47 -3.07 4.74
N ASP A 22 11.06 -1.80 4.90
CA ASP A 22 11.16 -0.76 3.88
C ASP A 22 11.87 0.48 4.40
N ASN A 23 12.49 1.24 3.48
CA ASN A 23 13.10 2.55 3.73
C ASN A 23 12.14 3.74 3.46
N GLY A 24 10.84 3.51 3.54
CA GLY A 24 9.82 4.52 3.29
C GLY A 24 9.76 5.61 4.37
N PRO A 25 8.73 6.49 4.33
CA PRO A 25 8.59 7.60 5.26
C PRO A 25 8.22 7.20 6.70
N GLY A 26 8.00 5.90 6.95
CA GLY A 26 7.48 5.40 8.20
C GLY A 26 6.00 5.72 8.42
N ILE A 27 5.47 5.27 9.55
CA ILE A 27 4.07 5.41 9.95
C ILE A 27 4.02 6.18 11.26
N ILE A 28 3.11 7.16 11.35
CA ILE A 28 2.90 7.91 12.60
C ILE A 28 2.30 7.00 13.68
N LYS A 29 2.81 7.12 14.91
CA LYS A 29 2.46 6.32 16.08
C LYS A 29 0.96 6.06 16.23
N GLN A 30 0.14 7.11 16.13
CA GLN A 30 -1.31 7.03 16.33
C GLN A 30 -2.04 6.22 15.25
N GLN A 31 -1.44 6.02 14.09
CA GLN A 31 -2.04 5.31 12.96
C GLN A 31 -1.66 3.83 12.92
N ILE A 32 -0.56 3.43 13.55
CA ILE A 32 -0.06 2.05 13.51
C ILE A 32 -1.14 1.06 13.95
N PRO A 33 -1.79 1.19 15.13
CA PRO A 33 -2.79 0.21 15.55
C PRO A 33 -3.96 0.11 14.55
N ASN A 34 -4.43 1.24 14.03
CA ASN A 34 -5.53 1.24 13.07
C ASN A 34 -5.15 0.63 11.71
N ILE A 35 -3.92 0.80 11.23
CA ILE A 35 -3.48 0.25 9.93
C ILE A 35 -3.37 -1.27 9.98
N PHE A 36 -2.86 -1.82 11.09
CA PHE A 36 -2.52 -3.23 11.19
C PHE A 36 -3.60 -4.08 11.88
N ALA A 37 -4.43 -3.48 12.74
CA ALA A 37 -5.38 -4.20 13.58
C ALA A 37 -6.82 -3.66 13.49
N ARG A 38 -7.17 -3.01 12.37
CA ARG A 38 -8.56 -2.66 12.02
C ARG A 38 -8.85 -3.05 10.58
N LEU A 39 -9.96 -3.75 10.37
CA LEU A 39 -10.44 -4.08 9.03
C LEU A 39 -11.04 -2.85 8.37
N LEU A 40 -10.86 -2.76 7.05
CA LEU A 40 -11.35 -1.67 6.21
C LEU A 40 -10.82 -0.30 6.64
N TYR A 41 -9.61 -0.27 7.20
CA TYR A 41 -8.93 0.96 7.55
C TYR A 41 -7.80 1.24 6.56
N GLY A 42 -7.72 2.48 6.08
CA GLY A 42 -6.64 2.87 5.18
C GLY A 42 -6.88 4.21 4.51
N SER A 43 -5.77 4.84 4.10
CA SER A 43 -5.78 6.10 3.35
C SER A 43 -6.28 5.95 1.91
N LYS A 44 -6.45 4.72 1.43
CA LYS A 44 -6.77 4.37 0.02
C LYS A 44 -8.27 4.33 -0.31
N PHE A 45 -9.14 4.48 0.69
CA PHE A 45 -10.60 4.41 0.51
C PHE A 45 -11.26 5.69 0.02
N HIS A 46 -10.62 6.82 0.31
CA HIS A 46 -11.23 8.14 0.10
C HIS A 46 -10.78 8.79 -1.20
N SER A 47 -9.68 8.29 -1.81
CA SER A 47 -9.13 8.81 -3.05
C SER A 47 -9.21 7.78 -4.16
N LEU A 48 -9.71 8.19 -5.32
CA LEU A 48 -9.67 7.42 -6.55
C LEU A 48 -8.32 7.63 -7.20
N LYS A 49 -7.32 6.87 -6.74
CA LYS A 49 -5.95 6.92 -7.24
C LYS A 49 -5.46 5.50 -7.49
N MET A 50 -4.75 5.30 -8.60
CA MET A 50 -4.08 4.03 -8.85
C MET A 50 -3.12 3.73 -7.70
N SER A 51 -3.37 2.63 -6.99
CA SER A 51 -2.55 2.19 -5.88
C SER A 51 -2.57 0.66 -5.78
N ARG A 52 -1.55 0.09 -5.14
CA ARG A 52 -1.52 -1.35 -4.85
C ARG A 52 -2.50 -1.64 -3.71
N GLY A 53 -3.46 -2.55 -3.94
CA GLY A 53 -4.51 -2.91 -2.99
C GLY A 53 -5.64 -1.87 -2.92
N GLN A 54 -6.89 -2.34 -2.87
CA GLN A 54 -8.07 -1.49 -3.03
C GLN A 54 -8.86 -1.26 -1.72
N GLN A 55 -9.01 -2.32 -0.92
CA GLN A 55 -9.97 -2.35 0.20
C GLN A 55 -9.30 -2.29 1.58
N GLY A 56 -8.01 -2.01 1.71
CA GLY A 56 -7.36 -1.90 3.03
C GLY A 56 -7.49 -3.14 3.95
N ILE A 57 -7.74 -4.31 3.40
CA ILE A 57 -7.90 -5.57 4.15
C ILE A 57 -6.60 -6.38 4.24
N GLY A 58 -5.66 -6.16 3.30
CA GLY A 58 -4.57 -7.11 3.07
C GLY A 58 -3.71 -7.35 4.30
N ILE A 59 -3.18 -6.27 4.91
CA ILE A 59 -2.29 -6.40 6.05
C ILE A 59 -3.02 -6.83 7.33
N SER A 60 -4.22 -6.29 7.57
CA SER A 60 -5.04 -6.68 8.73
C SER A 60 -5.46 -8.14 8.66
N ALA A 61 -5.74 -8.68 7.46
CA ALA A 61 -6.04 -10.09 7.26
C ALA A 61 -4.81 -10.98 7.48
N ALA A 62 -3.62 -10.56 7.01
CA ALA A 62 -2.38 -11.29 7.26
C ALA A 62 -2.05 -11.32 8.76
N GLY A 63 -2.21 -10.20 9.46
CA GLY A 63 -2.05 -10.12 10.91
C GLY A 63 -3.05 -10.98 11.68
N MET A 64 -4.32 -10.95 11.28
CA MET A 64 -5.36 -11.80 11.85
C MET A 64 -5.07 -13.29 11.63
N TYR A 65 -4.59 -13.67 10.44
CA TYR A 65 -4.21 -15.06 10.16
C TYR A 65 -3.03 -15.51 11.03
N GLY A 66 -1.99 -14.66 11.17
CA GLY A 66 -0.86 -14.93 12.05
C GLY A 66 -1.30 -15.13 13.50
N LEU A 67 -2.14 -14.24 14.02
CA LEU A 67 -2.71 -14.33 15.36
C LEU A 67 -3.56 -15.59 15.57
N LEU A 68 -4.44 -15.93 14.62
CA LEU A 68 -5.31 -17.10 14.74
C LEU A 68 -4.55 -18.43 14.67
N THR A 69 -3.45 -18.47 13.92
CA THR A 69 -2.64 -19.70 13.74
C THR A 69 -1.57 -19.86 14.81
N THR A 70 -0.93 -18.78 15.26
CA THR A 70 0.23 -18.86 16.16
C THR A 70 -0.03 -18.30 17.55
N GLY A 71 -1.08 -17.48 17.73
CA GLY A 71 -1.33 -16.74 18.95
C GLY A 71 -0.44 -15.51 19.14
N GLU A 72 0.48 -15.24 18.22
CA GLU A 72 1.42 -14.12 18.34
C GLU A 72 0.85 -12.84 17.69
N PRO A 73 0.95 -11.68 18.36
CA PRO A 73 0.56 -10.40 17.77
C PRO A 73 1.53 -9.99 16.65
N VAL A 74 1.05 -9.13 15.75
CA VAL A 74 1.91 -8.55 14.70
C VAL A 74 2.89 -7.59 15.33
N GLN A 75 4.17 -7.71 14.97
CA GLN A 75 5.21 -6.82 15.45
C GLN A 75 5.51 -5.78 14.38
N ILE A 76 5.52 -4.51 14.77
CA ILE A 76 5.80 -3.39 13.87
C ILE A 76 6.86 -2.51 14.49
N ILE A 77 7.93 -2.25 13.75
CA ILE A 77 8.90 -1.23 14.08
C ILE A 77 8.77 -0.11 13.04
N SER A 78 8.60 1.13 13.46
CA SER A 78 8.53 2.24 12.51
C SER A 78 9.25 3.48 13.00
N ARG A 79 9.97 4.13 12.08
CA ARG A 79 10.66 5.40 12.29
C ARG A 79 10.27 6.40 11.21
N THR A 80 9.77 7.56 11.65
CA THR A 80 9.30 8.63 10.75
C THR A 80 10.36 9.68 10.43
N SER A 81 11.42 9.77 11.24
CA SER A 81 12.48 10.75 11.07
C SER A 81 13.76 10.28 11.76
N PRO A 82 14.95 10.62 11.23
CA PRO A 82 16.22 10.26 11.86
C PRO A 82 16.39 10.88 13.26
N LYS A 83 15.71 11.99 13.53
CA LYS A 83 15.75 12.71 14.82
C LYS A 83 14.81 12.13 15.89
N LYS A 84 13.95 11.19 15.52
CA LYS A 84 12.98 10.58 16.43
C LYS A 84 13.36 9.13 16.66
N ASN A 85 13.07 8.64 17.86
CA ASN A 85 13.23 7.23 18.19
C ASN A 85 12.25 6.39 17.35
N ALA A 86 12.63 5.15 17.06
CA ALA A 86 11.70 4.22 16.45
C ALA A 86 10.73 3.71 17.51
N HIS A 87 9.55 3.31 17.07
CA HIS A 87 8.55 2.72 17.94
C HIS A 87 8.33 1.27 17.57
N HIS A 88 8.36 0.40 18.58
CA HIS A 88 8.07 -1.02 18.48
C HIS A 88 6.70 -1.31 19.08
N TYR A 89 5.82 -1.84 18.24
CA TYR A 89 4.42 -2.14 18.55
C TYR A 89 4.14 -3.61 18.39
N HIS A 90 3.44 -4.18 19.35
CA HIS A 90 2.76 -5.46 19.18
C HIS A 90 1.27 -5.18 19.15
N VAL A 91 0.62 -5.51 18.03
CA VAL A 91 -0.80 -5.22 17.81
C VAL A 91 -1.57 -6.45 17.41
N GLN A 92 -2.80 -6.53 17.89
CA GLN A 92 -3.76 -7.58 17.57
C GLN A 92 -5.15 -6.98 17.35
N ILE A 93 -5.99 -7.69 16.60
CA ILE A 93 -7.35 -7.24 16.29
C ILE A 93 -8.37 -7.91 17.23
N ASP A 94 -9.22 -7.11 17.88
CA ASP A 94 -10.46 -7.60 18.46
C ASP A 94 -11.46 -7.85 17.31
N THR A 95 -11.63 -9.12 16.95
CA THR A 95 -12.50 -9.55 15.84
C THR A 95 -13.98 -9.28 16.11
N THR A 96 -14.40 -9.21 17.38
CA THR A 96 -15.80 -8.93 17.73
C THR A 96 -16.15 -7.46 17.56
N LYS A 97 -15.25 -6.56 17.95
CA LYS A 97 -15.48 -5.10 17.89
C LYS A 97 -14.85 -4.43 16.67
N ASN A 98 -14.04 -5.15 15.89
CA ASN A 98 -13.18 -4.62 14.84
C ASN A 98 -12.39 -3.39 15.33
N LYS A 99 -11.72 -3.56 16.47
CA LYS A 99 -10.90 -2.52 17.09
C LYS A 99 -9.48 -3.04 17.32
N PRO A 100 -8.47 -2.16 17.19
CA PRO A 100 -7.11 -2.55 17.47
C PRO A 100 -6.88 -2.63 18.97
N GLU A 101 -6.12 -3.63 19.39
CA GLU A 101 -5.61 -3.81 20.74
C GLU A 101 -4.07 -3.75 20.68
N VAL A 102 -3.48 -2.93 21.54
CA VAL A 102 -2.04 -2.74 21.62
C VAL A 102 -1.52 -3.53 22.81
N VAL A 103 -0.70 -4.53 22.54
CA VAL A 103 -0.10 -5.41 23.56
C VAL A 103 1.21 -4.81 24.08
N LEU A 104 1.99 -4.19 23.19
CA LEU A 104 3.28 -3.56 23.48
C LEU A 104 3.39 -2.20 22.77
N ASP A 105 3.93 -1.19 23.46
CA ASP A 105 4.29 0.12 22.93
C ASP A 105 5.59 0.58 23.60
N GLU A 106 6.71 0.33 22.95
CA GLU A 106 8.03 0.71 23.43
C GLU A 106 8.81 1.51 22.38
N GLN A 107 9.85 2.20 22.83
CA GLN A 107 10.80 2.83 21.94
C GLN A 107 11.98 1.89 21.73
N CYS A 108 12.43 1.76 20.49
CA CYS A 108 13.58 0.95 20.14
C CYS A 108 14.52 1.72 19.22
N ASP A 109 15.74 1.21 19.10
CA ASP A 109 16.64 1.62 18.05
C ASP A 109 16.28 0.91 16.75
N PHE A 110 16.42 1.64 15.64
CA PHE A 110 16.16 1.11 14.30
C PHE A 110 17.31 1.53 13.39
N GLU A 111 17.82 0.57 12.62
CA GLU A 111 18.99 0.79 11.77
C GLU A 111 18.74 1.86 10.71
N LEU A 112 17.55 1.87 10.09
CA LEU A 112 17.21 2.75 8.96
C LEU A 112 16.66 4.11 9.39
N SER A 113 17.22 5.19 8.85
CA SER A 113 16.91 6.59 9.21
C SER A 113 15.41 6.92 9.16
N THR A 114 14.69 6.32 8.21
CA THR A 114 13.24 6.23 8.13
C THR A 114 12.85 4.87 7.59
N GLY A 115 11.67 4.37 7.97
CA GLY A 115 11.18 3.11 7.44
C GLY A 115 10.16 2.43 8.32
N THR A 116 9.69 1.29 7.85
CA THR A 116 8.83 0.39 8.62
C THR A 116 9.32 -1.04 8.44
N SER A 117 9.37 -1.79 9.53
CA SER A 117 9.57 -3.23 9.54
C SER A 117 8.34 -3.88 10.14
N VAL A 118 7.80 -4.89 9.47
CA VAL A 118 6.62 -5.62 9.89
C VAL A 118 6.97 -7.09 9.94
N THR A 119 6.75 -7.69 11.11
CA THR A 119 7.01 -9.10 11.36
C THR A 119 5.72 -9.81 11.74
N ILE A 120 5.42 -10.89 11.02
CA ILE A 120 4.26 -11.75 11.23
C ILE A 120 4.74 -13.19 11.38
N THR A 121 4.43 -13.79 12.52
CA THR A 121 4.53 -15.22 12.74
C THR A 121 3.26 -15.89 12.23
N LEU A 122 3.39 -16.91 11.38
CA LEU A 122 2.24 -17.59 10.79
C LEU A 122 2.51 -19.07 10.54
N GLU A 123 1.45 -19.87 10.53
CA GLU A 123 1.50 -21.24 10.05
C GLU A 123 1.25 -21.33 8.54
N GLY A 124 2.07 -22.09 7.85
CA GLY A 124 1.93 -22.24 6.40
C GLY A 124 2.82 -23.32 5.82
N ARG A 125 2.79 -23.42 4.50
CA ARG A 125 3.68 -24.29 3.72
C ARG A 125 4.42 -23.45 2.71
N TYR A 126 5.75 -23.46 2.80
CA TYR A 126 6.60 -22.86 1.77
C TYR A 126 6.66 -23.79 0.55
N GLN A 127 6.09 -23.33 -0.57
CA GLN A 127 6.05 -24.09 -1.83
C GLN A 127 6.99 -23.44 -2.85
N LYS A 128 7.77 -24.28 -3.55
CA LYS A 128 8.64 -23.87 -4.66
C LYS A 128 7.96 -24.11 -6.01
N GLY A 129 8.36 -23.34 -7.01
CA GLY A 129 7.89 -23.48 -8.39
C GLY A 129 6.85 -22.43 -8.78
N ARG A 130 5.95 -22.80 -9.70
CA ARG A 130 4.93 -21.87 -10.22
C ARG A 130 3.93 -21.51 -9.12
N LYS A 131 3.73 -20.21 -8.88
CA LYS A 131 2.94 -19.63 -7.76
C LYS A 131 3.65 -19.63 -6.40
N SER A 132 4.97 -19.71 -6.38
CA SER A 132 5.77 -19.56 -5.15
C SER A 132 5.93 -18.10 -4.73
N VAL A 133 6.32 -17.89 -3.47
CA VAL A 133 6.72 -16.57 -2.97
C VAL A 133 7.93 -16.04 -3.75
N ASP A 134 8.87 -16.92 -4.08
CA ASP A 134 10.10 -16.56 -4.81
C ASP A 134 9.78 -16.01 -6.20
N GLU A 135 8.85 -16.66 -6.92
CA GLU A 135 8.41 -16.20 -8.23
C GLU A 135 7.70 -14.84 -8.13
N TYR A 136 6.87 -14.63 -7.10
CA TYR A 136 6.22 -13.35 -6.88
C TYR A 136 7.24 -12.22 -6.64
N ILE A 137 8.27 -12.48 -5.84
CA ILE A 137 9.33 -11.50 -5.56
C ILE A 137 10.12 -11.21 -6.86
N ALA A 138 10.48 -12.24 -7.62
CA ALA A 138 11.19 -12.07 -8.89
C ALA A 138 10.38 -11.27 -9.91
N GLN A 139 9.09 -11.56 -10.07
CA GLN A 139 8.19 -10.79 -10.93
C GLN A 139 8.01 -9.35 -10.46
N THR A 140 7.97 -9.15 -9.14
CA THR A 140 7.87 -7.81 -8.54
C THR A 140 9.12 -6.99 -8.81
N ALA A 141 10.32 -7.58 -8.67
CA ALA A 141 11.57 -6.93 -9.03
C ALA A 141 11.61 -6.55 -10.51
N MET A 142 11.20 -7.46 -11.39
CA MET A 142 11.15 -7.21 -12.84
C MET A 142 10.18 -6.09 -13.21
N ALA A 143 9.02 -6.01 -12.56
CA ALA A 143 8.02 -4.98 -12.80
C ALA A 143 8.37 -3.62 -12.18
N ASN A 144 9.31 -3.57 -11.21
CA ASN A 144 9.71 -2.33 -10.52
C ASN A 144 11.24 -2.18 -10.56
N PRO A 145 11.83 -1.87 -11.73
CA PRO A 145 13.29 -1.78 -11.90
C PRO A 145 13.96 -0.66 -11.08
N HIS A 146 13.16 0.26 -10.52
CA HIS A 146 13.60 1.36 -9.65
C HIS A 146 13.73 0.97 -8.17
N ALA A 147 13.24 -0.22 -7.79
CA ALA A 147 13.34 -0.74 -6.43
C ALA A 147 14.50 -1.72 -6.31
N ALA A 148 15.17 -1.73 -5.17
CA ALA A 148 16.09 -2.81 -4.79
C ALA A 148 15.38 -3.75 -3.81
N ILE A 149 15.49 -5.06 -4.03
CA ILE A 149 14.88 -6.07 -3.16
C ILE A 149 15.94 -7.08 -2.74
N LEU A 150 16.12 -7.22 -1.43
CA LEU A 150 16.94 -8.26 -0.82
C LEU A 150 16.02 -9.29 -0.17
N TYR A 151 16.12 -10.55 -0.61
CA TYR A 151 15.24 -11.62 -0.16
C TYR A 151 16.03 -12.76 0.47
N TYR A 152 15.71 -13.09 1.72
CA TYR A 152 16.23 -14.24 2.45
C TYR A 152 15.13 -15.31 2.54
N ALA A 153 15.34 -16.41 1.82
CA ALA A 153 14.44 -17.54 1.77
C ALA A 153 14.63 -18.47 2.98
N PRO A 154 13.60 -19.27 3.36
CA PRO A 154 13.66 -20.14 4.53
C PRO A 154 14.60 -21.34 4.36
N ASP A 155 15.04 -21.63 3.14
CA ASP A 155 16.02 -22.67 2.83
C ASP A 155 17.48 -22.19 2.98
N GLY A 156 17.68 -20.95 3.43
CA GLY A 156 19.00 -20.34 3.62
C GLY A 156 19.56 -19.64 2.39
N ASN A 157 18.87 -19.69 1.26
CA ASN A 157 19.28 -18.96 0.07
C ASN A 157 18.97 -17.46 0.21
N SER A 158 19.87 -16.63 -0.31
CA SER A 158 19.67 -15.18 -0.44
C SER A 158 19.62 -14.79 -1.91
N TYR A 159 18.61 -13.99 -2.26
CA TYR A 159 18.43 -13.45 -3.60
C TYR A 159 18.50 -11.93 -3.54
N GLU A 160 19.40 -11.37 -4.33
CA GLU A 160 19.54 -9.92 -4.46
C GLU A 160 19.04 -9.47 -5.83
N TYR A 161 18.11 -8.53 -5.82
CA TYR A 161 17.57 -7.90 -7.01
C TYR A 161 17.98 -6.42 -7.00
N PRO A 162 19.13 -6.07 -7.60
CA PRO A 162 19.61 -4.71 -7.62
C PRO A 162 18.78 -3.84 -8.55
N ARG A 163 18.75 -2.55 -8.23
CA ARG A 163 18.09 -1.53 -9.01
C ARG A 163 18.70 -1.43 -10.41
N GLN A 164 17.84 -1.34 -11.43
CA GLN A 164 18.24 -1.19 -12.84
C GLN A 164 18.10 0.25 -13.35
N THR A 165 17.27 1.08 -12.69
CA THR A 165 17.08 2.49 -13.04
C THR A 165 16.93 3.35 -11.79
N GLU A 166 17.47 4.57 -11.80
CA GLU A 166 17.26 5.54 -10.72
C GLU A 166 16.05 6.45 -10.94
N GLU A 167 15.40 6.33 -12.10
CA GLU A 167 14.23 7.14 -12.45
C GLU A 167 12.96 6.58 -11.82
N LEU A 168 12.25 7.43 -11.05
CA LEU A 168 10.96 7.07 -10.47
C LEU A 168 9.83 7.24 -11.50
N PRO A 169 8.86 6.29 -11.55
CA PRO A 169 7.68 6.47 -12.36
C PRO A 169 6.86 7.67 -11.86
N ILE A 170 6.11 8.29 -12.77
CA ILE A 170 5.25 9.43 -12.46
C ILE A 170 4.26 9.01 -11.36
N PRO A 171 4.21 9.72 -10.21
CA PRO A 171 3.32 9.35 -9.14
C PRO A 171 1.86 9.48 -9.61
N PRO A 172 1.01 8.48 -9.36
CA PRO A 172 -0.37 8.55 -9.79
C PRO A 172 -1.08 9.72 -9.12
N LYS A 173 -1.90 10.43 -9.88
CA LYS A 173 -2.72 11.52 -9.37
C LYS A 173 -4.09 10.97 -9.01
N GLU A 174 -4.73 11.60 -8.03
CA GLU A 174 -6.13 11.34 -7.76
C GLU A 174 -6.97 11.84 -8.93
N VAL A 175 -7.89 10.99 -9.39
CA VAL A 175 -8.78 11.28 -10.51
C VAL A 175 -10.22 11.23 -10.03
N LYS A 176 -11.08 11.99 -10.69
CA LYS A 176 -12.52 11.95 -10.42
C LYS A 176 -13.15 10.77 -11.18
N PRO A 177 -14.28 10.21 -10.71
CA PRO A 177 -14.88 9.06 -11.37
C PRO A 177 -15.41 9.45 -12.74
N HIS A 178 -15.15 8.63 -13.76
CA HIS A 178 -15.66 8.86 -15.10
C HIS A 178 -17.16 8.53 -15.15
N PRO A 179 -18.01 9.44 -15.69
CA PRO A 179 -19.44 9.26 -15.91
C PRO A 179 -19.96 7.89 -16.30
N TYR A 180 -19.31 7.27 -17.27
CA TYR A 180 -19.71 5.96 -17.80
C TYR A 180 -19.65 4.84 -16.75
N GLY A 181 -18.77 4.97 -15.74
CA GLY A 181 -18.58 3.98 -14.68
C GLY A 181 -19.28 4.33 -13.37
N VAL A 182 -20.14 5.36 -13.34
CA VAL A 182 -20.84 5.78 -12.11
C VAL A 182 -22.12 4.96 -11.94
N GLU A 183 -22.14 4.12 -10.90
CA GLU A 183 -23.34 3.40 -10.46
C GLU A 183 -24.20 4.24 -9.50
N LEU A 184 -25.44 3.81 -9.26
CA LEU A 184 -26.42 4.55 -8.45
C LEU A 184 -25.92 4.84 -7.03
N GLY A 185 -25.20 3.92 -6.40
CA GLY A 185 -24.66 4.11 -5.05
C GLY A 185 -23.61 5.22 -4.99
N LEU A 186 -22.72 5.27 -5.98
CA LEU A 186 -21.72 6.33 -6.09
C LEU A 186 -22.39 7.67 -6.43
N LEU A 187 -23.37 7.66 -7.33
CA LEU A 187 -24.16 8.85 -7.66
C LEU A 187 -24.86 9.41 -6.42
N TYR A 188 -25.45 8.56 -5.60
CA TYR A 188 -26.11 8.96 -4.36
C TYR A 188 -25.13 9.57 -3.35
N LYS A 189 -23.94 8.97 -3.20
CA LYS A 189 -22.87 9.53 -2.38
C LYS A 189 -22.42 10.89 -2.88
N MET A 190 -22.18 11.02 -4.19
CA MET A 190 -21.80 12.28 -4.82
C MET A 190 -22.88 13.36 -4.65
N ALA A 191 -24.17 12.99 -4.72
CA ALA A 191 -25.27 13.92 -4.49
C ALA A 191 -25.33 14.40 -3.03
N ARG A 192 -25.06 13.52 -2.06
CA ARG A 192 -24.98 13.88 -0.63
C ARG A 192 -23.78 14.77 -0.30
N ASP A 193 -22.64 14.50 -0.92
CA ASP A 193 -21.40 15.25 -0.69
C ASP A 193 -21.40 16.63 -1.40
N SER A 194 -22.32 16.83 -2.36
CA SER A 194 -22.44 18.06 -3.15
C SER A 194 -23.27 19.12 -2.42
N SER A 195 -22.84 20.39 -2.55
CA SER A 195 -23.59 21.55 -2.05
C SER A 195 -24.71 22.01 -3.00
N ALA A 196 -24.85 21.39 -4.17
CA ALA A 196 -25.83 21.77 -5.19
C ALA A 196 -27.26 21.41 -4.78
N LYS A 197 -28.14 22.42 -4.69
CA LYS A 197 -29.57 22.24 -4.36
C LYS A 197 -30.44 21.81 -5.54
N GLN A 198 -29.92 21.90 -6.76
CA GLN A 198 -30.65 21.60 -8.00
C GLN A 198 -29.93 20.55 -8.83
N LEU A 199 -30.70 19.67 -9.47
CA LEU A 199 -30.17 18.59 -10.31
C LEU A 199 -29.41 19.12 -11.53
N SER A 200 -29.86 20.25 -12.09
CA SER A 200 -29.17 20.95 -13.19
C SER A 200 -27.77 21.42 -12.78
N ALA A 201 -27.63 21.99 -11.59
CA ALA A 201 -26.35 22.41 -11.03
C ALA A 201 -25.44 21.21 -10.73
N LEU A 202 -26.00 20.11 -10.19
CA LEU A 202 -25.26 18.87 -10.00
C LEU A 202 -24.73 18.30 -11.32
N ARG A 203 -25.55 18.32 -12.37
CA ARG A 203 -25.17 17.91 -13.73
C ARG A 203 -24.12 18.84 -14.34
N GLN A 204 -24.18 20.15 -14.09
CA GLN A 204 -23.19 21.11 -14.57
C GLN A 204 -21.82 20.89 -13.92
N ILE A 205 -21.80 20.66 -12.59
CA ILE A 205 -20.60 20.24 -11.85
C ILE A 205 -20.05 18.97 -12.50
N TRP A 206 -20.89 17.98 -12.78
CA TRP A 206 -20.50 16.75 -13.45
C TRP A 206 -19.91 16.94 -14.86
N TYR A 207 -20.43 17.88 -15.66
CA TYR A 207 -19.87 18.20 -16.98
C TYR A 207 -18.54 18.93 -16.89
N GLN A 208 -18.36 19.86 -15.96
CA GLN A 208 -17.05 20.47 -15.71
C GLN A 208 -16.02 19.40 -15.30
N TYR A 209 -16.45 18.34 -14.61
CA TYR A 209 -15.57 17.22 -14.20
C TYR A 209 -15.09 16.36 -15.38
N LEU A 210 -15.87 16.25 -16.45
CA LEU A 210 -15.47 15.60 -17.71
C LEU A 210 -14.43 16.40 -18.50
N HIS A 211 -14.42 17.73 -18.34
CA HIS A 211 -13.54 18.62 -19.09
C HIS A 211 -12.22 18.89 -18.36
N ASP A 212 -12.20 18.93 -17.02
CA ASP A 212 -10.95 19.06 -16.24
C ASP A 212 -10.00 17.84 -16.38
N GLY A 213 -10.54 16.65 -16.69
CA GLY A 213 -9.73 15.46 -17.00
C GLY A 213 -9.04 15.52 -18.36
N ARG A 214 -9.45 16.44 -19.24
CA ARG A 214 -8.69 16.83 -20.43
C ARG A 214 -7.83 18.00 -19.99
N GLY A 215 -6.57 17.74 -19.65
CA GLY A 215 -5.62 18.76 -19.22
C GLY A 215 -5.85 20.06 -19.99
N THR A 216 -6.09 21.14 -19.25
CA THR A 216 -6.24 22.48 -19.79
C THR A 216 -5.02 22.79 -20.65
N LYS A 217 -5.12 22.58 -21.97
CA LYS A 217 -4.28 23.30 -22.92
C LYS A 217 -4.70 24.74 -22.75
N GLY A 218 -3.83 25.50 -22.09
CA GLY A 218 -3.90 26.95 -22.07
C GLY A 218 -4.11 27.46 -23.49
N GLY A 219 -4.93 28.50 -23.60
CA GLY A 219 -5.23 29.16 -24.86
C GLY A 219 -3.96 29.48 -25.62
N GLY A 220 -3.77 28.78 -26.72
CA GLY A 220 -2.79 29.06 -27.74
C GLY A 220 -3.37 28.53 -29.05
N ARG A 221 -3.83 29.44 -29.90
CA ARG A 221 -4.16 29.13 -31.29
C ARG A 221 -2.86 28.69 -31.96
N GLU A 222 -2.64 27.39 -32.09
CA GLU A 222 -1.73 26.86 -33.11
C GLU A 222 -2.58 26.19 -34.19
N SER A 223 -2.63 26.92 -35.29
CA SER A 223 -3.16 26.54 -36.59
C SER A 223 -2.58 25.20 -37.03
N TYR A 224 -3.47 24.22 -37.26
CA TYR A 224 -3.15 23.05 -38.07
C TYR A 224 -2.92 23.52 -39.51
N ALA A 225 -1.66 23.73 -39.88
CA ALA A 225 -1.23 23.89 -41.25
C ALA A 225 -0.31 22.72 -41.61
N GLY A 226 -0.82 21.85 -42.49
CA GLY A 226 -0.08 21.15 -43.53
C GLY A 226 1.03 20.18 -43.12
N CYS A 227 0.80 18.88 -43.35
CA CYS A 227 1.72 18.12 -44.19
C CYS A 227 0.99 16.93 -44.82
N GLN A 228 0.55 17.13 -46.07
CA GLN A 228 0.28 16.06 -47.02
C GLN A 228 1.62 15.47 -47.47
N SER A 229 1.67 14.14 -47.56
CA SER A 229 2.44 13.32 -48.50
C SER A 229 3.87 13.76 -48.89
N ARG A 230 4.84 12.91 -48.54
CA ARG A 230 5.75 12.24 -49.48
C ARG A 230 6.33 10.99 -48.85
#